data_AF-A0A8B6BNC2-F1
#
_entry.id   AF-A0A8B6BNC2-F1
#
_cell.length_a   1.000
_cell.length_b   1.000
_cell.length_c   1.000
_cell.angle_alpha   90.00
_cell.angle_beta   90.00
_cell.angle_gamma   90.00
#
_symmetry.space_group_name_H-M   'P 1'
#
loop_
_entity.id
_entity.type
_entity.pdbx_description
1 polymer ?
#
loop_
_entity_poly.entity_id
_entity_poly.type
_entity_poly.pdbx_seq_one_letter_code
_entity_poly.pdbx_strand_id
1 'polypeptide(L)'
;MQLVLVIFFVSCYCTKYVSGVTTQSSENVTVKEKDTIEEVNVIKNNYHELLKRVINNEIEIVDLKNQKQYLKNDLENTKRYMTCQMEDIKDFTEEKYNNLNETKAALMKTMISFSQSLKLLNETMQELSYRQPEKCEENKTECNCTEYSNNLAKNWSIDVGSGYRVELQFTNFTTELKYDVVMVYDAVDATDLMGSFSGDDLPPPMISTGRYMFLTFTSDNNVQYTGFSANVYKITST
;
A
#
# COMPACT_ATOMS: atom_id res chain seq x y z
N MET A 1 10.03 12.34 -18.65
CA MET A 1 11.10 11.73 -19.46
C MET A 1 10.95 10.21 -19.34
N GLN A 2 10.62 9.54 -20.44
CA GLN A 2 10.67 8.07 -20.67
C GLN A 2 10.08 7.10 -19.62
N LEU A 3 8.75 7.00 -19.51
CA LEU A 3 8.10 5.82 -18.89
C LEU A 3 7.03 5.14 -19.77
N VAL A 4 6.67 5.72 -20.92
CA VAL A 4 5.53 5.26 -21.74
C VAL A 4 5.93 4.25 -22.82
N LEU A 5 7.23 4.06 -23.10
CA LEU A 5 7.70 3.20 -24.19
C LEU A 5 7.77 1.70 -23.86
N VAL A 6 7.86 1.32 -22.58
CA VAL A 6 8.06 -0.08 -22.16
C VAL A 6 6.77 -0.90 -22.31
N ILE A 7 5.60 -0.29 -22.10
CA ILE A 7 4.29 -0.95 -22.13
C ILE A 7 3.94 -1.49 -23.53
N PHE A 8 4.36 -0.80 -24.60
CA PHE A 8 4.04 -1.21 -25.98
C PHE A 8 4.83 -2.44 -26.45
N PHE A 9 6.01 -2.71 -25.89
CA PHE A 9 6.78 -3.90 -26.25
C PHE A 9 6.22 -5.17 -25.58
N VAL A 10 5.76 -5.09 -24.33
CA VAL A 10 5.32 -6.26 -23.55
C VAL A 10 4.00 -6.87 -24.07
N SER A 11 3.07 -6.05 -24.59
CA SER A 11 1.77 -6.53 -25.11
C SER A 11 1.86 -7.25 -26.46
N CYS A 12 2.87 -6.97 -27.29
CA CYS A 12 2.88 -7.39 -28.70
C CYS A 12 3.51 -8.79 -28.92
N TYR A 13 4.30 -9.27 -27.95
CA TYR A 13 5.02 -10.55 -28.08
C TYR A 13 4.21 -11.77 -27.60
N CYS A 14 3.29 -11.60 -26.65
CA CYS A 14 2.44 -12.69 -26.20
C CYS A 14 1.44 -13.11 -27.31
N THR A 15 0.94 -12.17 -28.11
CA THR A 15 -0.01 -12.43 -29.21
C THR A 15 0.64 -13.05 -30.45
N LYS A 16 1.90 -12.73 -30.77
CA LYS A 16 2.63 -13.34 -31.91
C LYS A 16 3.00 -14.82 -31.70
N TYR A 17 3.03 -15.30 -30.46
CA TYR A 17 3.43 -16.68 -30.16
C TYR A 17 2.25 -17.66 -30.07
N VAL A 18 1.06 -17.16 -29.72
CA VAL A 18 -0.21 -17.93 -29.84
C VAL A 18 -0.45 -18.36 -31.31
N SER A 19 0.16 -17.69 -32.30
CA SER A 19 0.09 -18.05 -33.73
C SER A 19 1.11 -19.11 -34.23
N GLY A 20 1.81 -19.82 -33.34
CA GLY A 20 2.45 -21.10 -33.71
C GLY A 20 3.68 -21.05 -34.64
N VAL A 21 4.60 -20.10 -34.45
CA VAL A 21 5.89 -20.09 -35.19
C VAL A 21 6.98 -20.78 -34.34
N THR A 22 7.21 -22.05 -34.63
CA THR A 22 8.27 -22.89 -34.04
C THR A 22 9.61 -22.65 -34.74
N THR A 23 10.55 -21.99 -34.06
CA THR A 23 12.00 -22.30 -33.97
C THR A 23 12.71 -21.12 -33.28
N GLN A 24 13.19 -21.28 -32.04
CA GLN A 24 14.12 -20.32 -31.43
C GLN A 24 15.44 -21.01 -31.09
N SER A 25 16.54 -20.45 -31.60
CA SER A 25 17.92 -20.86 -31.32
C SER A 25 18.30 -20.63 -29.85
N SER A 26 19.31 -21.34 -29.37
CA SER A 26 19.82 -21.27 -27.99
C SER A 26 20.24 -19.87 -27.54
N GLU A 27 20.75 -19.02 -28.44
CA GLU A 27 21.08 -17.61 -28.16
C GLU A 27 19.87 -16.76 -27.78
N ASN A 28 18.70 -17.02 -28.37
CA ASN A 28 17.49 -16.22 -28.12
C ASN A 28 16.90 -16.41 -26.71
N VAL A 29 17.22 -17.53 -26.04
CA VAL A 29 16.73 -17.81 -24.67
C VAL A 29 17.60 -17.09 -23.64
N THR A 30 18.93 -17.18 -23.77
CA THR A 30 19.88 -16.54 -22.84
C THR A 30 19.82 -15.01 -22.89
N VAL A 31 19.55 -14.42 -24.07
CA VAL A 31 19.35 -12.96 -24.21
C VAL A 31 18.10 -12.51 -23.46
N LYS A 32 16.97 -13.20 -23.65
CA LYS A 32 15.69 -12.87 -22.97
C LYS A 32 15.74 -13.01 -21.46
N GLU A 33 16.50 -13.97 -20.94
CA GLU A 33 16.71 -14.15 -19.49
C GLU A 33 17.48 -12.96 -18.88
N LYS A 34 18.51 -12.47 -19.57
CA LYS A 34 19.29 -11.29 -19.12
C LYS A 34 18.46 -10.02 -19.16
N ASP A 35 17.67 -9.82 -20.21
CA ASP A 35 16.77 -8.66 -20.35
C ASP A 35 15.75 -8.62 -19.19
N THR A 36 15.20 -9.78 -18.80
CA THR A 36 14.24 -9.88 -17.69
C THR A 36 14.88 -9.54 -16.34
N ILE A 37 16.11 -10.00 -16.08
CA ILE A 37 16.83 -9.68 -14.84
C ILE A 37 17.16 -8.19 -14.78
N GLU A 38 17.53 -7.59 -15.91
CA GLU A 38 17.81 -6.16 -16.01
C GLU A 38 16.55 -5.32 -15.73
N GLU A 39 15.40 -5.69 -16.29
CA GLU A 39 14.12 -5.04 -16.00
C GLU A 39 13.75 -5.10 -14.51
N VAL A 40 13.89 -6.27 -13.87
CA VAL A 40 13.61 -6.42 -12.42
C VAL A 40 14.56 -5.54 -11.60
N ASN A 41 15.84 -5.45 -11.99
CA ASN A 41 16.81 -4.60 -11.31
C ASN A 41 16.50 -3.10 -11.47
N VAL A 42 16.02 -2.67 -12.64
CA VAL A 42 15.55 -1.30 -12.87
C VAL A 42 14.36 -0.98 -11.95
N ILE A 43 13.37 -1.88 -11.87
CA ILE A 43 12.23 -1.71 -10.97
C ILE A 43 12.73 -1.58 -9.52
N LYS A 44 13.60 -2.49 -9.07
CA LYS A 44 14.17 -2.45 -7.71
C LYS A 44 14.91 -1.13 -7.41
N ASN A 45 15.71 -0.63 -8.34
CA ASN A 45 16.44 0.63 -8.16
C ASN A 45 15.50 1.84 -8.07
N ASN A 46 14.44 1.85 -8.88
CA ASN A 46 13.41 2.89 -8.82
C ASN A 46 12.74 2.93 -7.44
N TYR A 47 12.45 1.78 -6.82
CA TYR A 47 11.92 1.74 -5.45
C TYR A 47 12.89 2.29 -4.41
N HIS A 48 14.18 1.97 -4.53
CA HIS A 48 15.18 2.48 -3.60
C HIS A 48 15.30 4.01 -3.67
N GLU A 49 15.21 4.59 -4.86
CA GLU A 49 15.21 6.05 -5.02
C GLU A 49 13.92 6.69 -4.47
N LEU A 50 12.76 6.06 -4.66
CA LEU A 50 11.53 6.53 -4.02
C LEU A 50 11.66 6.52 -2.50
N LEU A 51 12.18 5.44 -1.91
CA LEU A 51 12.41 5.36 -0.46
C LEU A 51 13.32 6.47 0.06
N LYS A 52 14.40 6.82 -0.66
CA LYS A 52 15.28 7.92 -0.27
C LYS A 52 14.55 9.27 -0.28
N ARG A 53 13.79 9.54 -1.34
CA ARG A 53 13.01 10.79 -1.48
C ARG A 53 11.92 10.91 -0.40
N VAL A 54 11.30 9.79 -0.04
CA VAL A 54 10.36 9.67 1.08
C VAL A 54 11.03 10.04 2.40
N ILE A 55 12.17 9.42 2.70
CA ILE A 55 12.93 9.65 3.95
C ILE A 55 13.37 11.12 4.07
N ASN A 56 13.71 11.75 2.95
CA ASN A 56 14.14 13.15 2.89
C ASN A 56 12.97 14.16 2.83
N ASN A 57 11.71 13.70 2.93
CA ASN A 57 10.49 14.53 2.80
C ASN A 57 10.38 15.30 1.47
N GLU A 58 10.89 14.74 0.38
CA GLU A 58 10.92 15.39 -0.96
C GLU A 58 9.69 15.06 -1.83
N ILE A 59 8.73 14.27 -1.32
CA ILE A 59 7.52 13.86 -2.06
C ILE A 59 6.31 13.90 -1.11
N GLU A 60 5.17 14.41 -1.61
CA GLU A 60 3.88 14.36 -0.92
C GLU A 60 3.29 12.94 -0.89
N ILE A 61 2.54 12.60 0.18
CA ILE A 61 1.97 11.25 0.40
C ILE A 61 1.09 10.78 -0.78
N VAL A 62 0.38 11.70 -1.45
CA VAL A 62 -0.48 11.39 -2.62
C VAL A 62 0.35 10.92 -3.82
N ASP A 63 1.46 11.60 -4.12
CA ASP A 63 2.35 11.22 -5.23
C ASP A 63 3.03 9.88 -4.97
N LEU A 64 3.34 9.58 -3.71
CA LEU A 64 3.89 8.28 -3.28
C LEU A 64 2.91 7.13 -3.51
N LYS A 65 1.62 7.32 -3.18
CA LYS A 65 0.59 6.31 -3.42
C LYS A 65 0.45 5.99 -4.90
N ASN A 66 0.46 7.00 -5.76
CA ASN A 66 0.37 6.83 -7.21
C ASN A 66 1.59 6.10 -7.77
N GLN A 67 2.81 6.53 -7.42
CA GLN A 67 4.05 5.91 -7.90
C GLN A 67 4.21 4.45 -7.44
N LYS A 68 3.79 4.14 -6.20
CA LYS A 68 3.73 2.76 -5.71
C LYS A 68 2.79 1.89 -6.53
N GLN A 69 1.62 2.40 -6.92
CA GLN A 69 0.66 1.63 -7.71
C GLN A 69 1.21 1.30 -9.11
N TYR A 70 1.89 2.25 -9.77
CA TYR A 70 2.57 2.01 -11.04
C TYR A 70 3.58 0.88 -10.93
N LEU A 71 4.45 0.96 -9.93
CA LEU A 71 5.50 -0.03 -9.76
C LEU A 71 4.98 -1.41 -9.33
N LYS A 72 3.82 -1.48 -8.65
CA LYS A 72 3.13 -2.75 -8.35
C LYS A 72 2.60 -3.39 -9.62
N ASN A 73 2.03 -2.60 -10.53
CA ASN A 73 1.55 -3.10 -11.82
C ASN A 73 2.69 -3.61 -12.70
N ASP A 74 3.82 -2.90 -12.73
CA ASP A 74 5.02 -3.33 -13.46
C ASP A 74 5.54 -4.67 -12.95
N LEU A 75 5.60 -4.87 -11.63
CA LEU A 75 5.98 -6.15 -11.04
C LEU A 75 5.05 -7.30 -11.46
N GLU A 76 3.74 -7.11 -11.40
CA GLU A 76 2.77 -8.15 -11.77
C GLU A 76 2.85 -8.49 -13.27
N ASN A 77 3.11 -7.50 -14.11
CA ASN A 77 3.37 -7.72 -15.54
C ASN A 77 4.64 -8.55 -15.75
N THR A 78 5.74 -8.23 -15.06
CA THR A 78 6.99 -9.02 -15.13
C THR A 78 6.79 -10.44 -14.63
N LYS A 79 6.06 -10.65 -13.51
CA LYS A 79 5.70 -11.99 -13.02
C LYS A 79 4.97 -12.80 -14.07
N ARG A 80 3.95 -12.21 -14.70
CA ARG A 80 3.15 -12.87 -15.74
C ARG A 80 3.99 -13.25 -16.95
N TYR A 81 4.89 -12.37 -17.40
CA TYR A 81 5.83 -12.65 -18.48
C TYR A 81 6.71 -13.86 -18.15
N MET A 82 7.24 -13.94 -16.93
CA MET A 82 8.10 -15.05 -16.49
C MET A 82 7.34 -16.38 -16.40
N THR A 83 6.09 -16.37 -15.90
CA THR A 83 5.24 -17.57 -15.89
C THR A 83 5.02 -18.10 -17.30
N CYS A 84 4.73 -17.21 -18.26
CA CYS A 84 4.58 -17.60 -19.67
C CYS A 84 5.89 -18.17 -20.26
N GLN A 85 7.06 -17.57 -19.97
CA GLN A 85 8.33 -18.11 -20.44
C GLN A 85 8.64 -19.50 -19.86
N MET A 86 8.21 -19.81 -18.63
CA MET A 86 8.49 -21.09 -17.96
C MET A 86 7.65 -22.27 -18.47
N GLU A 87 6.45 -22.04 -19.03
CA GLU A 87 5.60 -23.11 -19.56
C GLU A 87 6.17 -23.75 -20.85
N ASP A 88 7.02 -23.02 -21.59
CA ASP A 88 7.58 -23.41 -22.89
C ASP A 88 8.89 -24.24 -22.83
N ILE A 89 9.41 -24.56 -21.63
CA ILE A 89 10.82 -25.04 -21.42
C ILE A 89 10.94 -26.54 -21.08
N LYS A 90 9.89 -27.35 -21.28
CA LYS A 90 9.91 -28.79 -20.88
C LYS A 90 10.81 -29.72 -21.73
N ASP A 91 11.41 -29.26 -22.83
CA ASP A 91 12.11 -30.10 -23.83
C ASP A 91 13.63 -29.81 -24.02
N PHE A 92 14.33 -29.24 -23.04
CA PHE A 92 15.75 -28.88 -23.18
C PHE A 92 16.76 -29.90 -22.60
N THR A 93 18.01 -29.81 -23.10
CA THR A 93 19.16 -30.61 -22.65
C THR A 93 19.61 -30.27 -21.21
N GLU A 94 20.27 -31.23 -20.55
CA GLU A 94 20.61 -31.19 -19.11
C GLU A 94 21.50 -29.99 -18.69
N GLU A 95 22.48 -29.60 -19.50
CA GLU A 95 23.33 -28.42 -19.26
C GLU A 95 22.53 -27.10 -19.30
N LYS A 96 21.60 -26.99 -20.24
CA LYS A 96 20.75 -25.80 -20.39
C LYS A 96 19.71 -25.74 -19.27
N TYR A 97 19.22 -26.88 -18.83
CA TYR A 97 18.36 -27.01 -17.65
C TYR A 97 19.08 -26.56 -16.36
N ASN A 98 20.37 -26.86 -16.20
CA ASN A 98 21.16 -26.42 -15.05
C ASN A 98 21.40 -24.90 -15.03
N ASN A 99 21.78 -24.30 -16.17
CA ASN A 99 21.90 -22.84 -16.27
C ASN A 99 20.57 -22.12 -16.01
N LEU A 100 19.45 -22.68 -16.52
CA LEU A 100 18.11 -22.19 -16.22
C LEU A 100 17.78 -22.25 -14.71
N ASN A 101 18.18 -23.32 -14.03
CA ASN A 101 17.98 -23.45 -12.58
C ASN A 101 18.78 -22.39 -11.80
N GLU A 102 19.99 -22.04 -12.25
CA GLU A 102 20.77 -20.95 -11.67
C GLU A 102 20.12 -19.58 -11.93
N THR A 103 19.67 -19.31 -13.17
CA THR A 103 18.92 -18.10 -13.51
C THR A 103 17.64 -17.99 -12.67
N LYS A 104 16.90 -19.09 -12.51
CA LYS A 104 15.69 -19.18 -11.68
C LYS A 104 15.99 -18.90 -10.21
N ALA A 105 17.08 -19.44 -9.68
CA ALA A 105 17.51 -19.18 -8.32
C ALA A 105 17.92 -17.71 -8.11
N ALA A 106 18.63 -17.11 -9.07
CA ALA A 106 18.99 -15.70 -9.04
C ALA A 106 17.75 -14.80 -9.08
N LEU A 107 16.81 -15.08 -9.97
CA LEU A 107 15.54 -14.36 -10.09
C LEU A 107 14.70 -14.48 -8.81
N MET A 108 14.57 -15.69 -8.24
CA MET A 108 13.83 -15.91 -7.00
C MET A 108 14.43 -15.13 -5.83
N LYS A 109 15.76 -15.06 -5.74
CA LYS A 109 16.46 -14.20 -4.75
C LYS A 109 16.14 -12.72 -4.95
N THR A 110 16.12 -12.26 -6.21
CA THR A 110 15.77 -10.86 -6.53
C THR A 110 14.31 -10.55 -6.17
N MET A 111 13.38 -11.45 -6.47
CA MET A 111 11.96 -11.30 -6.10
C MET A 111 11.75 -11.27 -4.58
N ILE A 112 12.47 -12.09 -3.82
CA ILE A 112 12.44 -12.08 -2.35
C ILE A 112 12.97 -10.75 -1.82
N SER A 113 14.14 -10.31 -2.30
CA SER A 113 14.73 -9.02 -1.90
C SER A 113 13.77 -7.86 -2.20
N PHE A 114 13.10 -7.90 -3.35
CA PHE A 114 12.12 -6.90 -3.74
C PHE A 114 10.86 -6.93 -2.86
N SER A 115 10.35 -8.12 -2.53
CA SER A 115 9.24 -8.29 -1.59
C SER A 115 9.55 -7.70 -0.21
N GLN A 116 10.80 -7.81 0.24
CA GLN A 116 11.25 -7.20 1.50
C GLN A 116 11.29 -5.67 1.41
N SER A 117 11.81 -5.12 0.30
CA SER A 117 11.79 -3.67 0.05
C SER A 117 10.35 -3.11 0.00
N LEU A 118 9.41 -3.84 -0.59
CA LEU A 118 7.98 -3.48 -0.59
C LEU A 118 7.38 -3.47 0.82
N LYS A 119 7.74 -4.46 1.65
CA LYS A 119 7.30 -4.53 3.04
C LYS A 119 7.80 -3.31 3.83
N LEU A 120 9.08 -3.00 3.72
CA LEU A 120 9.69 -1.84 4.39
C LEU A 120 9.06 -0.52 3.92
N LEU A 121 8.74 -0.39 2.63
CA LEU A 121 8.03 0.79 2.11
C LEU A 121 6.62 0.91 2.69
N ASN A 122 5.87 -0.18 2.82
CA ASN A 122 4.55 -0.16 3.44
C ASN A 122 4.63 0.30 4.90
N GLU A 123 5.58 -0.25 5.67
CA GLU A 123 5.83 0.12 7.05
C GLU A 123 6.22 1.60 7.15
N THR A 124 7.12 2.08 6.29
CA THR A 124 7.54 3.49 6.24
C THR A 124 6.38 4.43 5.85
N MET A 125 5.53 4.02 4.90
CA MET A 125 4.35 4.80 4.53
C MET A 125 3.32 4.86 5.66
N GLN A 126 3.18 3.77 6.42
CA GLN A 126 2.29 3.72 7.58
C GLN A 126 2.80 4.65 8.69
N GLU A 127 4.11 4.63 8.96
CA GLU A 127 4.79 5.54 9.88
C GLU A 127 4.66 7.01 9.47
N LEU A 128 4.75 7.31 8.17
CA LEU A 128 4.59 8.69 7.66
C LEU A 128 3.13 9.14 7.67
N SER A 129 2.19 8.24 7.36
CA SER A 129 0.75 8.48 7.55
C SER A 129 0.45 8.85 9.00
N TYR A 130 1.14 8.23 9.97
CA TYR A 130 1.02 8.55 11.39
C TYR A 130 1.60 9.93 11.77
N ARG A 131 2.62 10.42 11.04
CA ARG A 131 3.24 11.72 11.30
C ARG A 131 2.46 12.92 10.75
N GLN A 132 1.56 12.71 9.80
CA GLN A 132 0.72 13.76 9.22
C GLN A 132 -0.76 13.38 9.31
N PRO A 133 -1.33 13.36 10.52
CA PRO A 133 -2.73 13.03 10.69
C PRO A 133 -3.63 14.01 9.95
N GLU A 134 -4.66 13.46 9.30
CA GLU A 134 -5.69 14.27 8.68
C GLU A 134 -6.32 15.13 9.79
N LYS A 135 -6.29 16.45 9.65
CA LYS A 135 -7.15 17.28 10.51
C LYS A 135 -8.58 16.95 10.15
N CYS A 136 -9.43 16.60 11.13
CA CYS A 136 -10.87 16.75 10.92
C CYS A 136 -11.07 18.24 10.65
N GLU A 137 -11.45 18.61 9.41
CA GLU A 137 -11.23 19.94 8.84
C GLU A 137 -11.61 21.06 9.83
N GLU A 138 -10.83 22.15 9.92
CA GLU A 138 -11.12 23.26 10.86
C GLU A 138 -12.52 23.89 10.69
N ASN A 139 -13.19 23.62 9.56
CA ASN A 139 -14.56 24.04 9.25
C ASN A 139 -15.57 22.88 9.08
N LYS A 140 -15.14 21.61 9.14
CA LYS A 140 -16.07 20.47 9.26
C LYS A 140 -15.89 19.88 10.65
N THR A 141 -16.92 20.02 11.44
CA THR A 141 -17.13 19.37 12.73
C THR A 141 -17.31 17.85 12.55
N GLU A 142 -16.54 17.19 11.69
CA GLU A 142 -16.74 15.79 11.30
C GLU A 142 -15.42 15.06 10.98
N CYS A 143 -15.24 13.88 11.56
CA CYS A 143 -14.23 12.90 11.18
C CYS A 143 -14.94 11.69 10.55
N ASN A 144 -14.55 11.27 9.36
CA ASN A 144 -15.21 10.14 8.70
C ASN A 144 -14.24 9.28 7.88
N CYS A 145 -14.65 8.04 7.68
CA CYS A 145 -14.04 7.11 6.75
C CYS A 145 -15.14 6.26 6.13
N THR A 146 -15.77 6.77 5.08
CA THR A 146 -16.85 6.10 4.37
C THR A 146 -16.33 5.25 3.21
N GLU A 147 -16.99 4.13 2.91
CA GLU A 147 -16.65 3.22 1.79
C GLU A 147 -15.15 2.82 1.80
N TYR A 148 -14.68 2.37 2.95
CA TYR A 148 -13.26 2.08 3.13
C TYR A 148 -12.81 0.86 2.31
N SER A 149 -11.54 0.87 1.90
CA SER A 149 -10.89 -0.26 1.22
C SER A 149 -10.16 -1.16 2.22
N ASN A 150 -9.77 -2.36 1.78
CA ASN A 150 -8.94 -3.27 2.58
C ASN A 150 -7.53 -2.72 2.80
N ASN A 151 -6.90 -3.12 3.91
CA ASN A 151 -5.55 -2.72 4.33
C ASN A 151 -5.41 -1.19 4.46
N LEU A 152 -6.47 -0.53 4.87
CA LEU A 152 -6.48 0.90 5.11
C LEU A 152 -5.91 1.17 6.50
N ALA A 153 -5.11 2.22 6.62
CA ALA A 153 -4.71 2.79 7.89
C ALA A 153 -4.86 4.31 7.79
N LYS A 154 -5.82 4.87 8.53
CA LYS A 154 -6.07 6.31 8.61
C LYS A 154 -5.97 6.77 10.05
N ASN A 155 -5.64 8.03 10.22
CA ASN A 155 -5.60 8.66 11.52
C ASN A 155 -6.00 10.13 11.41
N TRP A 156 -6.58 10.64 12.49
CA TRP A 156 -7.05 12.00 12.59
C TRP A 156 -6.60 12.64 13.88
N SER A 157 -6.19 13.91 13.79
CA SER A 157 -5.86 14.72 14.95
C SER A 157 -6.89 15.84 15.11
N ILE A 158 -7.32 16.04 16.36
CA ILE A 158 -8.30 17.06 16.72
C ILE A 158 -7.64 18.00 17.74
N ASP A 159 -7.70 19.30 17.48
CA ASP A 159 -7.35 20.37 18.43
C ASP A 159 -8.47 21.41 18.44
N VAL A 160 -9.19 21.53 19.55
CA VAL A 160 -10.27 22.52 19.71
C VAL A 160 -9.80 23.88 20.26
N GLY A 161 -8.50 24.03 20.51
CA GLY A 161 -7.89 25.22 21.10
C GLY A 161 -7.92 25.24 22.63
N SER A 162 -7.11 26.10 23.24
CA SER A 162 -7.00 26.22 24.70
C SER A 162 -8.30 26.65 25.38
N GLY A 163 -8.56 26.11 26.57
CA GLY A 163 -9.78 26.39 27.35
C GLY A 163 -10.99 25.54 26.98
N TYR A 164 -10.83 24.59 26.05
CA TYR A 164 -11.90 23.72 25.59
C TYR A 164 -11.49 22.25 25.63
N ARG A 165 -12.49 21.39 25.58
CA ARG A 165 -12.38 19.94 25.46
C ARG A 165 -13.13 19.48 24.21
N VAL A 166 -12.72 18.32 23.71
CA VAL A 166 -13.31 17.66 22.54
C VAL A 166 -14.44 16.77 23.02
N GLU A 167 -15.61 16.89 22.42
CA GLU A 167 -16.67 15.88 22.50
C GLU A 167 -16.84 15.23 21.12
N LEU A 168 -16.66 13.91 21.05
CA LEU A 168 -16.78 13.12 19.83
C LEU A 168 -18.07 12.28 19.89
N GLN A 169 -18.90 12.37 18.86
CA GLN A 169 -20.14 11.60 18.74
C GLN A 169 -20.22 10.90 17.38
N PHE A 170 -20.24 9.57 17.37
CA PHE A 170 -20.43 8.81 16.14
C PHE A 170 -21.88 8.97 15.63
N THR A 171 -22.01 9.24 14.34
CA THR A 171 -23.30 9.39 13.64
C THR A 171 -23.63 8.17 12.77
N ASN A 172 -22.61 7.45 12.32
CA ASN A 172 -22.71 6.18 11.61
C ASN A 172 -21.51 5.30 12.00
N PHE A 173 -21.74 4.01 12.17
CA PHE A 173 -20.68 3.04 12.47
C PHE A 173 -21.06 1.66 11.95
N THR A 174 -20.40 1.22 10.89
CA THR A 174 -20.49 -0.16 10.38
C THR A 174 -19.12 -0.59 9.89
N THR A 175 -18.46 -1.46 10.64
CA THR A 175 -17.15 -2.04 10.33
C THR A 175 -17.19 -3.55 10.52
N GLU A 176 -16.20 -4.28 9.99
CA GLU A 176 -16.09 -5.70 10.30
C GLU A 176 -15.74 -5.92 11.78
N LEU A 177 -16.58 -6.68 12.48
CA LEU A 177 -16.44 -6.94 13.90
C LEU A 177 -15.10 -7.63 14.22
N LYS A 178 -14.31 -7.02 15.13
CA LYS A 178 -12.97 -7.43 15.60
C LYS A 178 -11.81 -7.29 14.60
N TYR A 179 -12.08 -7.12 13.31
CA TYR A 179 -11.04 -7.04 12.27
C TYR A 179 -10.77 -5.60 11.86
N ASP A 180 -11.85 -4.83 11.66
CA ASP A 180 -11.76 -3.42 11.29
C ASP A 180 -12.08 -2.54 12.51
N VAL A 181 -11.06 -1.82 12.98
CA VAL A 181 -11.07 -1.22 14.31
C VAL A 181 -10.89 0.29 14.24
N VAL A 182 -11.77 1.01 14.92
CA VAL A 182 -11.61 2.43 15.26
C VAL A 182 -11.13 2.54 16.69
N MET A 183 -9.99 3.20 16.92
CA MET A 183 -9.52 3.52 18.27
C MET A 183 -9.55 5.03 18.49
N VAL A 184 -9.93 5.44 19.70
CA VAL A 184 -10.02 6.85 20.11
C VAL A 184 -9.14 7.07 21.32
N TYR A 185 -8.36 8.14 21.30
CA TYR A 185 -7.35 8.46 22.31
C TYR A 185 -7.49 9.89 22.83
N ASP A 186 -7.28 10.07 24.13
CA ASP A 186 -7.32 11.34 24.86
C ASP A 186 -5.97 12.09 24.83
N ALA A 187 -5.25 11.99 23.71
CA ALA A 187 -3.96 12.60 23.52
C ALA A 187 -3.75 12.94 22.04
N VAL A 188 -2.67 13.67 21.72
CA VAL A 188 -2.32 14.00 20.33
C VAL A 188 -1.54 12.89 19.61
N ASP A 189 -0.99 11.93 20.37
CA ASP A 189 0.00 10.94 19.92
C ASP A 189 -0.43 9.47 20.14
N ALA A 190 -1.73 9.24 20.31
CA ALA A 190 -2.35 7.92 20.52
C ALA A 190 -1.82 7.12 21.73
N THR A 191 -1.45 7.82 22.81
CA THR A 191 -0.94 7.19 24.04
C THR A 191 -2.05 6.84 25.04
N ASP A 192 -3.08 7.67 25.15
CA ASP A 192 -4.15 7.51 26.15
C ASP A 192 -5.45 6.93 25.55
N LEU A 193 -5.53 5.60 25.43
CA LEU A 193 -6.69 4.94 24.80
C LEU A 193 -7.98 5.13 25.62
N MET A 194 -9.01 5.72 25.00
CA MET A 194 -10.36 5.86 25.56
C MET A 194 -11.26 4.68 25.19
N GLY A 195 -11.12 4.17 23.97
CA GLY A 195 -11.98 3.09 23.48
C GLY A 195 -11.51 2.50 22.16
N SER A 196 -11.90 1.25 21.93
CA SER A 196 -11.64 0.48 20.71
C SER A 196 -12.96 -0.13 20.25
N PHE A 197 -13.36 0.17 19.02
CA PHE A 197 -14.70 -0.10 18.50
C PHE A 197 -14.62 -0.82 17.16
N SER A 198 -15.52 -1.78 16.95
CA SER A 198 -15.68 -2.53 15.70
C SER A 198 -17.09 -3.14 15.65
N GLY A 199 -17.56 -3.50 14.46
CA GLY A 199 -18.92 -4.01 14.25
C GLY A 199 -19.90 -2.92 13.84
N ASP A 200 -21.17 -3.10 14.17
CA ASP A 200 -22.29 -2.22 13.81
C ASP A 200 -22.95 -1.52 15.01
N ASP A 201 -22.47 -1.80 16.22
CA ASP A 201 -22.89 -1.10 17.43
C ASP A 201 -22.32 0.33 17.43
N LEU A 202 -23.20 1.33 17.53
CA LEU A 202 -22.81 2.73 17.56
C LEU A 202 -22.03 3.04 18.85
N PRO A 203 -20.78 3.53 18.77
CA PRO A 203 -19.99 3.86 19.96
C PRO A 203 -20.62 4.98 20.79
N PRO A 204 -20.49 4.95 22.13
CA PRO A 204 -20.99 6.01 22.98
C PRO A 204 -20.22 7.33 22.77
N PRO A 205 -20.84 8.48 23.08
CA PRO A 205 -20.14 9.76 23.12
C PRO A 205 -18.90 9.74 24.03
N MET A 206 -17.82 10.39 23.59
CA MET A 206 -16.57 10.47 24.33
C MET A 206 -16.16 11.93 24.52
N ILE A 207 -15.66 12.26 25.70
CA ILE A 207 -15.19 13.60 26.05
C ILE A 207 -13.73 13.51 26.48
N SER A 208 -12.84 14.18 25.76
CA SER A 208 -11.40 14.26 26.09
C SER A 208 -11.19 14.98 27.41
N THR A 209 -10.09 14.74 28.14
CA THR A 209 -9.70 15.53 29.32
C THR A 209 -9.14 16.90 28.94
N GLY A 210 -8.50 17.01 27.78
CA GLY A 210 -7.90 18.25 27.27
C GLY A 210 -8.47 18.69 25.93
N ARG A 211 -7.78 19.61 25.25
CA ARG A 211 -8.17 20.12 23.92
C ARG A 211 -7.86 19.18 22.75
N TYR A 212 -7.18 18.07 23.03
CA TYR A 212 -6.69 17.14 22.02
C TYR A 212 -7.49 15.84 22.05
N MET A 213 -7.68 15.26 20.88
CA MET A 213 -8.13 13.88 20.72
C MET A 213 -7.51 13.33 19.43
N PHE A 214 -7.22 12.04 19.41
CA PHE A 214 -6.66 11.35 18.25
C PHE A 214 -7.49 10.13 17.92
N LEU A 215 -7.74 9.90 16.64
CA LEU A 215 -8.50 8.76 16.16
C LEU A 215 -7.64 7.94 15.20
N THR A 216 -7.74 6.63 15.26
CA THR A 216 -7.17 5.73 14.25
C THR A 216 -8.25 4.81 13.71
N PHE A 217 -8.12 4.46 12.43
CA PHE A 217 -8.92 3.41 11.81
C PHE A 217 -8.02 2.50 10.98
N THR A 218 -8.14 1.20 11.21
CA THR A 218 -7.43 0.17 10.45
C THR A 218 -8.40 -0.87 9.92
N SER A 219 -8.22 -1.28 8.67
CA SER A 219 -8.94 -2.42 8.08
C SER A 219 -8.02 -3.56 7.68
N ASP A 220 -8.56 -4.78 7.71
CA ASP A 220 -7.83 -5.98 7.35
C ASP A 220 -7.80 -6.24 5.82
N ASN A 221 -7.39 -7.43 5.38
CA ASN A 221 -7.22 -7.71 3.95
C ASN A 221 -8.50 -8.16 3.22
N ASN A 222 -9.64 -8.30 3.91
CA ASN A 222 -10.90 -8.77 3.36
C ASN A 222 -12.10 -8.03 3.99
N VAL A 223 -13.31 -8.22 3.43
CA VAL A 223 -14.62 -7.75 3.95
C VAL A 223 -14.69 -6.23 4.25
N GLN A 224 -15.50 -5.50 3.48
CA GLN A 224 -15.73 -4.08 3.74
C GLN A 224 -17.19 -3.79 4.10
N TYR A 225 -17.36 -2.74 4.88
CA TYR A 225 -18.65 -2.13 5.19
C TYR A 225 -18.60 -0.63 4.87
N THR A 226 -19.67 0.09 5.24
CA THR A 226 -19.78 1.52 4.94
C THR A 226 -18.80 2.38 5.73
N GLY A 227 -18.21 1.88 6.82
CA GLY A 227 -17.26 2.59 7.66
C GLY A 227 -17.95 3.43 8.73
N PHE A 228 -17.38 4.59 9.05
CA PHE A 228 -17.89 5.43 10.13
C PHE A 228 -17.93 6.92 9.78
N SER A 229 -18.73 7.65 10.54
CA SER A 229 -18.76 9.12 10.56
C SER A 229 -19.00 9.57 12.00
N ALA A 230 -18.33 10.65 12.41
CA ALA A 230 -18.42 11.17 13.77
C ALA A 230 -18.34 12.68 13.78
N ASN A 231 -19.21 13.32 14.54
CA ASN A 231 -19.18 14.76 14.76
C ASN A 231 -18.23 15.12 15.90
N VAL A 232 -17.56 16.26 15.74
CA VAL A 232 -16.67 16.85 16.73
C VAL A 232 -17.29 18.14 17.26
N TYR A 233 -17.54 18.18 18.56
CA TYR A 233 -18.02 19.36 19.26
C TYR A 233 -16.94 19.92 20.17
N LYS A 234 -16.97 21.25 20.28
CA LYS A 234 -16.11 22.02 21.14
C LYS A 234 -16.89 22.39 22.39
N ILE A 235 -16.47 21.89 23.54
CA ILE A 235 -17.13 22.17 24.83
C ILE A 235 -16.17 22.92 25.77
N THR A 236 -16.72 23.75 26.65
CA THR A 236 -15.92 24.51 27.62
C THR A 236 -15.29 23.58 28.66
N SER A 237 -14.01 23.77 28.96
CA SER A 237 -13.38 23.10 30.09
C SER A 237 -13.94 23.67 31.39
N THR A 238 -14.77 22.91 32.09
CA THR A 238 -15.24 23.21 33.46
C THR A 238 -14.16 22.99 34.48
#